data_AF-A0AAD8D1B3-F1
#
_entry.id   AF-A0AAD8D1B3-F1
#
_cell.length_a   1.000
_cell.length_b   1.000
_cell.length_c   1.000
_cell.angle_alpha   90.00
_cell.angle_beta   90.00
_cell.angle_gamma   90.00
#
_symmetry.space_group_name_H-M   'P 1'
#
loop_
_entity.id
_entity.type
_entity.pdbx_description
1 polymer ?
#
loop_
_entity_poly.entity_id
_entity_poly.type
_entity_poly.pdbx_seq_one_letter_code
_entity_poly.pdbx_strand_id
1 'polypeptide(L)'
;MALLHYSSALSILCCLLTAGGSALLEKHMAVLDELSASDWSNCGVNDPFVVNSLSISSPIRIPGPLTIGLSGTLKVPVHAPLKLEVEIKKKVWGIWFKLPCEDNYGSCTYNDVCEMLDKMFPEKTCPSTLQSHNVPCHCPVAPAEINIPTITLDIPKVQLPAFLADGEYWLQIKASSGAEQIACFSTTIAVKAT
;
A
#
# COMPACT_ATOMS: atom_id res chain seq x y z
N MET A 1 -63.17 34.85 -30.14
CA MET A 1 -62.92 34.60 -31.57
C MET A 1 -61.42 34.49 -31.75
N ALA A 2 -60.96 33.36 -32.31
CA ALA A 2 -59.61 33.05 -32.76
C ALA A 2 -58.51 33.05 -31.67
N LEU A 3 -58.06 31.91 -31.13
CA LEU A 3 -57.22 30.89 -31.81
C LEU A 3 -56.15 31.53 -32.69
N LEU A 4 -54.89 31.41 -32.26
CA LEU A 4 -53.65 31.21 -33.07
C LEU A 4 -52.41 31.66 -32.25
N HIS A 5 -52.23 31.06 -31.07
CA HIS A 5 -50.91 30.89 -30.47
C HIS A 5 -50.52 29.43 -30.70
N TYR A 6 -49.65 29.14 -31.67
CA TYR A 6 -48.82 27.92 -31.82
C TYR A 6 -48.46 27.76 -33.31
N SER A 7 -47.34 28.32 -33.79
CA SER A 7 -46.72 27.80 -35.03
C SER A 7 -45.31 28.31 -35.37
N SER A 8 -44.62 29.08 -34.53
CA SER A 8 -43.30 29.63 -34.90
C SER A 8 -42.15 29.26 -33.96
N ALA A 9 -42.41 28.57 -32.84
CA ALA A 9 -41.36 28.14 -31.90
C ALA A 9 -40.88 26.68 -32.13
N LEU A 10 -41.54 25.90 -33.00
CA LEU A 10 -41.21 24.48 -33.20
C LEU A 10 -40.23 24.17 -34.35
N SER A 11 -39.83 25.17 -35.14
CA SER A 11 -38.91 24.95 -36.28
C SER A 11 -37.43 25.23 -35.99
N ILE A 12 -37.09 25.76 -34.81
CA ILE A 12 -35.68 25.98 -34.42
C ILE A 12 -35.10 24.75 -33.70
N LEU A 13 -35.94 23.86 -33.18
CA LEU A 13 -35.51 22.66 -32.46
C LEU A 13 -35.19 21.45 -33.36
N CYS A 14 -35.35 21.56 -34.69
CA CYS A 14 -35.08 20.46 -35.63
C CYS A 14 -33.69 20.53 -36.29
N CYS A 15 -33.05 21.71 -36.34
CA CYS A 15 -31.73 21.87 -37.02
C CYS A 15 -30.51 21.57 -36.15
N LEU A 16 -30.67 21.35 -34.84
CA LEU A 16 -29.57 20.86 -33.97
C LEU A 16 -29.42 19.33 -34.01
N LEU A 17 -30.29 18.62 -34.72
CA LEU A 17 -30.27 17.15 -34.81
C LEU A 17 -29.70 16.60 -36.13
N THR A 18 -29.23 17.43 -37.08
CA THR A 18 -28.80 16.91 -38.41
C THR A 18 -27.52 17.51 -39.01
N ALA A 19 -26.73 18.29 -38.27
CA ALA A 19 -25.46 18.83 -38.79
C ALA A 19 -24.34 18.75 -37.75
N GLY A 20 -23.76 17.57 -37.57
CA GLY A 20 -22.56 17.33 -36.77
C GLY A 20 -22.06 15.93 -37.07
N GLY A 21 -21.05 15.84 -37.91
CA GLY A 21 -20.67 14.62 -38.62
C GLY A 21 -20.34 13.42 -37.73
N SER A 22 -20.63 12.26 -38.28
CA SER A 22 -20.16 10.94 -37.84
C SER A 22 -18.64 10.84 -38.01
N ALA A 23 -17.90 11.44 -37.10
CA ALA A 23 -16.50 11.15 -36.82
C ALA A 23 -16.21 11.76 -35.45
N LEU A 24 -15.56 11.00 -34.56
CA LEU A 24 -15.30 11.33 -33.14
C LEU A 24 -16.38 10.83 -32.15
N LEU A 25 -16.52 9.50 -32.07
CA LEU A 25 -16.66 8.86 -30.77
C LEU A 25 -15.82 7.58 -30.69
N GLU A 26 -14.60 7.65 -31.20
CA GLU A 26 -13.51 6.80 -30.73
C GLU A 26 -12.55 7.71 -29.97
N LYS A 27 -12.72 7.76 -28.64
CA LYS A 27 -11.62 7.70 -27.66
C LYS A 27 -12.16 7.95 -26.26
N HIS A 28 -11.76 7.04 -25.38
CA HIS A 28 -12.01 7.00 -23.94
C HIS A 28 -13.36 6.42 -23.52
N MET A 29 -13.68 5.23 -24.04
CA MET A 29 -13.96 4.16 -23.09
C MET A 29 -12.69 4.05 -22.24
N ALA A 30 -12.74 4.51 -21.00
CA ALA A 30 -11.74 4.13 -20.03
C ALA A 30 -11.84 2.61 -19.94
N VAL A 31 -10.97 1.93 -20.66
CA VAL A 31 -10.54 0.59 -20.31
C VAL A 31 -10.20 0.72 -18.83
N LEU A 32 -10.93 0.03 -17.97
CA LEU A 32 -10.45 -0.31 -16.63
C LEU A 32 -9.30 -1.26 -16.86
N ASP A 33 -8.22 -0.70 -17.39
CA ASP A 33 -6.98 -1.39 -17.66
C ASP A 33 -6.27 -1.50 -16.32
N GLU A 34 -5.78 -2.70 -16.10
CA GLU A 34 -4.90 -3.09 -15.01
C GLU A 34 -5.50 -3.07 -13.59
N LEU A 35 -5.98 -4.26 -13.20
CA LEU A 35 -5.36 -5.00 -12.11
C LEU A 35 -4.11 -4.30 -11.52
N SER A 36 -4.31 -3.57 -10.41
CA SER A 36 -3.29 -3.22 -9.42
C SER A 36 -1.91 -2.87 -10.00
N ALA A 37 -1.76 -1.69 -10.61
CA ALA A 37 -0.48 -1.00 -10.51
C ALA A 37 -0.25 -0.77 -9.01
N SER A 38 0.53 -1.65 -8.42
CA SER A 38 0.78 -1.72 -6.98
C SER A 38 1.45 -0.39 -6.59
N ASP A 39 0.77 0.46 -5.80
CA ASP A 39 1.16 1.85 -5.45
C ASP A 39 2.37 1.92 -4.51
N TRP A 40 3.40 1.11 -4.76
CA TRP A 40 4.61 1.02 -3.94
C TRP A 40 5.87 1.43 -4.68
N SER A 41 6.90 1.80 -3.92
CA SER A 41 8.22 2.10 -4.45
C SER A 41 9.31 1.90 -3.40
N ASN A 42 10.52 1.60 -3.86
CA ASN A 42 11.72 1.86 -3.08
C ASN A 42 11.97 3.38 -3.10
N CYS A 43 11.87 4.03 -1.94
CA CYS A 43 12.04 5.49 -1.81
C CYS A 43 13.49 5.90 -1.54
N GLY A 44 14.38 4.93 -1.40
CA GLY A 44 15.82 5.11 -1.26
C GLY A 44 16.51 5.01 -2.62
N VAL A 45 17.64 5.68 -2.77
CA VAL A 45 18.33 5.78 -4.07
C VAL A 45 19.27 4.58 -4.28
N ASN A 46 20.11 4.29 -3.29
CA ASN A 46 21.14 3.25 -3.37
C ASN A 46 21.14 2.38 -2.10
N ASP A 47 19.94 2.12 -1.58
CA ASP A 47 19.78 1.39 -0.34
C ASP A 47 20.28 -0.07 -0.51
N PRO A 48 20.99 -0.63 0.50
CA PRO A 48 21.46 -2.00 0.46
C PRO A 48 20.37 -3.06 0.32
N PHE A 49 19.17 -2.80 0.84
CA PHE A 49 17.99 -3.62 0.63
C PHE A 49 17.05 -2.99 -0.40
N VAL A 50 16.70 -3.77 -1.43
CA VAL A 50 15.81 -3.34 -2.51
C VAL A 50 14.66 -4.33 -2.63
N VAL A 51 13.43 -3.84 -2.58
CA VAL A 51 12.23 -4.62 -2.91
C VAL A 51 12.14 -4.78 -4.43
N ASN A 52 12.11 -6.02 -4.91
CA ASN A 52 12.05 -6.34 -6.34
C ASN A 52 10.61 -6.53 -6.82
N SER A 53 9.74 -7.10 -5.98
CA SER A 53 8.31 -7.23 -6.27
C SER A 53 7.47 -7.18 -5.00
N LEU A 54 6.26 -6.65 -5.13
CA LEU A 54 5.24 -6.69 -4.08
C LEU A 54 3.86 -6.91 -4.70
N SER A 55 3.16 -7.90 -4.16
CA SER A 55 1.74 -8.14 -4.39
C SER A 55 1.01 -8.04 -3.06
N ILE A 56 -0.04 -7.24 -3.01
CA ILE A 56 -0.89 -7.11 -1.83
C ILE A 56 -2.35 -6.97 -2.27
N SER A 57 -3.25 -7.78 -1.72
CA SER A 57 -4.67 -7.68 -2.01
C SER A 57 -5.22 -6.34 -1.51
N SER A 58 -5.93 -5.64 -2.39
CA SER A 58 -6.56 -4.35 -2.08
C SER A 58 -8.06 -4.41 -2.43
N PRO A 59 -8.96 -3.88 -1.57
CA PRO A 59 -8.68 -3.34 -0.24
C PRO A 59 -8.36 -4.45 0.77
N ILE A 60 -7.52 -4.14 1.75
CA ILE A 60 -7.27 -5.00 2.92
C ILE A 60 -8.54 -5.00 3.78
N ARG A 61 -9.07 -6.18 4.09
CA ARG A 61 -10.29 -6.35 4.89
C ARG A 61 -9.94 -6.79 6.31
N ILE A 62 -10.54 -6.14 7.31
CA ILE A 62 -10.31 -6.44 8.72
C ILE A 62 -11.66 -6.65 9.43
N PRO A 63 -11.94 -7.85 9.96
CA PRO A 63 -11.24 -9.11 9.70
C PRO A 63 -11.43 -9.58 8.24
N GLY A 64 -10.53 -10.44 7.75
CA GLY A 64 -10.67 -11.02 6.41
C GLY A 64 -9.35 -11.54 5.83
N PRO A 65 -9.42 -12.19 4.65
CA PRO A 65 -8.23 -12.70 3.98
C PRO A 65 -7.37 -11.56 3.41
N LEU A 66 -6.07 -11.65 3.64
CA LEU A 66 -5.02 -10.82 3.06
C LEU A 66 -4.13 -11.71 2.19
N THR A 67 -4.10 -11.44 0.89
CA THR A 67 -3.14 -12.08 0.00
C THR A 67 -1.91 -11.17 -0.15
N ILE A 68 -0.72 -11.70 0.15
CA ILE A 68 0.54 -10.94 0.08
C ILE A 68 1.65 -11.80 -0.51
N GLY A 69 2.52 -11.18 -1.31
CA GLY A 69 3.76 -11.77 -1.82
C GLY A 69 4.83 -10.68 -1.94
N LEU A 70 6.09 -11.04 -1.69
CA LEU A 70 7.21 -10.08 -1.65
C LEU A 70 8.47 -10.77 -2.16
N SER A 71 9.23 -10.10 -3.02
CA SER A 71 10.64 -10.43 -3.22
C SER A 71 11.54 -9.23 -3.01
N GLY A 72 12.73 -9.46 -2.49
CA GLY A 72 13.70 -8.42 -2.21
C GLY A 72 15.13 -8.96 -2.13
N THR A 73 16.11 -8.07 -2.29
CA THR A 73 17.53 -8.42 -2.23
C THR A 73 18.23 -7.56 -1.20
N LEU A 74 18.89 -8.19 -0.24
CA LEU A 74 19.80 -7.55 0.72
C LEU A 74 21.24 -7.79 0.29
N LYS A 75 21.99 -6.71 0.06
CA LYS A 75 23.37 -6.78 -0.45
C LYS A 75 24.45 -6.75 0.63
N VAL A 76 24.14 -6.27 1.84
CA VAL A 76 25.09 -6.09 2.94
C VAL A 76 24.55 -6.73 4.22
N PRO A 77 25.40 -7.19 5.15
CA PRO A 77 24.93 -7.66 6.43
C PRO A 77 24.31 -6.51 7.24
N VAL A 78 23.24 -6.81 7.96
CA VAL A 78 22.55 -5.84 8.83
C VAL A 78 22.73 -6.26 10.28
N HIS A 79 23.26 -5.34 11.09
CA HIS A 79 23.56 -5.56 12.49
C HIS A 79 22.59 -4.79 13.39
N ALA A 80 22.46 -5.26 14.64
CA ALA A 80 21.81 -4.50 15.69
C ALA A 80 22.66 -3.26 16.08
N PRO A 81 22.03 -2.15 16.48
CA PRO A 81 20.59 -1.92 16.46
C PRO A 81 20.07 -1.65 15.05
N LEU A 82 18.92 -2.24 14.71
CA LEU A 82 18.21 -1.93 13.46
C LEU A 82 17.05 -0.99 13.78
N LYS A 83 17.23 0.30 13.50
CA LYS A 83 16.21 1.32 13.71
C LYS A 83 15.21 1.31 12.55
N LEU A 84 13.92 1.32 12.88
CA LEU A 84 12.81 1.40 11.93
C LEU A 84 12.00 2.68 12.16
N GLU A 85 11.87 3.51 11.14
CA GLU A 85 11.01 4.70 11.16
C GLU A 85 9.81 4.46 10.25
N VAL A 86 8.63 4.42 10.86
CA VAL A 86 7.35 4.22 10.17
C VAL A 86 6.61 5.54 10.13
N GLU A 87 6.16 5.94 8.95
CA GLU A 87 5.23 7.05 8.75
C GLU A 87 3.95 6.54 8.10
N ILE A 88 2.81 6.85 8.72
CA ILE A 88 1.50 6.48 8.20
C ILE A 88 0.67 7.75 8.08
N LYS A 89 0.09 7.96 6.90
CA LYS A 89 -0.87 9.03 6.62
C LYS A 89 -2.19 8.43 6.20
N LYS A 90 -3.29 9.01 6.66
CA LYS A 90 -4.65 8.70 6.22
C LYS A 90 -5.19 9.81 5.34
N LYS A 91 -5.84 9.47 4.24
CA LYS A 91 -6.51 10.44 3.38
C LYS A 91 -7.89 10.75 3.91
N VAL A 92 -8.16 12.03 4.19
CA VAL A 92 -9.46 12.54 4.64
C VAL A 92 -9.79 13.78 3.81
N TRP A 93 -10.94 13.76 3.14
CA TRP A 93 -11.39 14.85 2.25
C TRP A 93 -10.33 15.30 1.22
N GLY A 94 -9.57 14.35 0.68
CA GLY A 94 -8.52 14.60 -0.32
C GLY A 94 -7.18 15.07 0.24
N ILE A 95 -7.05 15.27 1.56
CA ILE A 95 -5.83 15.72 2.23
C ILE A 95 -5.24 14.55 3.04
N TRP A 96 -3.91 14.43 3.06
CA TRP A 96 -3.19 13.41 3.83
C TRP A 96 -2.85 13.89 5.24
N PHE A 97 -3.37 13.20 6.26
CA PHE A 97 -3.11 13.49 7.67
C PHE A 97 -2.18 12.44 8.26
N LYS A 98 -1.04 12.88 8.83
CA LYS A 98 -0.11 11.99 9.54
C LYS A 98 -0.76 11.48 10.82
N LEU A 99 -0.76 10.16 10.99
CA LEU A 99 -1.24 9.52 12.21
C LEU A 99 -0.13 9.60 13.28
N PRO A 100 -0.41 10.10 14.50
CA PRO A 100 0.58 10.14 15.57
C PRO A 100 1.00 8.72 15.99
N CYS A 101 2.12 8.62 16.70
CA CYS A 101 2.49 7.38 17.38
C CYS A 101 1.77 7.30 18.73
N GLU A 102 0.90 6.32 18.91
CA GLU A 102 0.17 6.06 20.16
C GLU A 102 0.28 4.56 20.47
N ASP A 103 0.75 4.18 21.65
CA ASP A 103 0.91 2.77 22.06
C ASP A 103 1.66 1.87 21.05
N ASN A 104 2.64 2.44 20.34
CA ASN A 104 3.37 1.78 19.23
C ASN A 104 2.52 1.53 17.96
N TYR A 105 1.46 2.30 17.76
CA TYR A 105 0.66 2.31 16.53
C TYR A 105 0.72 3.67 15.83
N GLY A 106 0.74 3.68 14.50
CA GLY A 106 0.80 4.91 13.69
C GLY A 106 2.20 5.25 13.22
N SER A 107 2.56 6.54 13.22
CA SER A 107 3.88 6.98 12.74
C SER A 107 4.94 6.91 13.84
N CYS A 108 5.44 5.70 14.11
CA CYS A 108 6.36 5.42 15.21
C CYS A 108 7.82 5.23 14.75
N THR A 109 8.75 5.46 15.68
CA THR A 109 10.15 5.07 15.55
C THR A 109 10.45 3.93 16.52
N TYR A 110 10.90 2.80 15.99
CA TYR A 110 11.38 1.66 16.74
C TYR A 110 12.90 1.69 16.74
N ASN A 111 13.51 1.85 17.91
CA ASN A 111 14.95 2.09 18.01
C ASN A 111 15.78 0.84 17.70
N ASP A 112 15.24 -0.35 18.00
CA ASP A 112 15.89 -1.61 17.67
C ASP A 112 14.87 -2.73 17.44
N VAL A 113 14.58 -3.02 16.17
CA VAL A 113 13.71 -4.14 15.82
C VAL A 113 14.39 -5.49 16.02
N CYS A 114 15.73 -5.55 16.13
CA CYS A 114 16.43 -6.79 16.47
C CYS A 114 16.04 -7.24 17.89
N GLU A 115 15.98 -6.31 18.84
CA GLU A 115 15.53 -6.61 20.21
C GLU A 115 14.06 -7.08 20.24
N MET A 116 13.20 -6.50 19.39
CA MET A 116 11.80 -6.94 19.27
C MET A 116 11.69 -8.36 18.71
N LEU A 117 12.52 -8.68 17.71
CA LEU A 117 12.59 -10.01 17.12
C LEU A 117 13.09 -11.04 18.15
N ASP A 118 14.14 -10.73 18.91
CA ASP A 118 14.66 -11.62 19.97
C ASP A 118 13.62 -11.89 21.08
N LYS A 119 12.77 -10.91 21.39
CA LYS A 119 11.64 -11.09 22.32
C LYS A 119 10.52 -11.95 21.73
N MET A 120 10.26 -11.82 20.44
CA MET A 120 9.20 -12.57 19.74
C MET A 120 9.61 -14.02 19.47
N PHE A 121 10.89 -14.24 19.17
CA PHE A 121 11.48 -15.54 18.87
C PHE A 121 12.59 -15.82 19.90
N PRO A 122 12.26 -16.19 21.14
CA PRO A 122 13.30 -16.40 22.17
C PRO A 122 14.19 -17.61 21.89
N GLU A 123 13.74 -18.54 21.06
CA GLU A 123 14.56 -19.65 20.57
C GLU A 123 15.49 -19.16 19.47
N LYS A 124 16.75 -19.64 19.46
CA LYS A 124 17.74 -19.26 18.43
C LYS A 124 17.35 -19.66 17.00
N THR A 125 16.35 -20.53 16.86
CA THR A 125 15.89 -21.08 15.58
C THR A 125 14.58 -20.44 15.17
N CYS A 126 14.53 -19.89 13.96
CA CYS A 126 13.29 -19.35 13.41
C CYS A 126 12.22 -20.43 13.24
N PRO A 127 10.92 -20.08 13.28
CA PRO A 127 9.86 -20.99 12.87
C PRO A 127 10.12 -21.58 11.48
N SER A 128 9.70 -22.84 11.27
CA SER A 128 9.93 -23.58 10.02
C SER A 128 9.44 -22.83 8.77
N THR A 129 8.34 -22.07 8.89
CA THR A 129 7.80 -21.21 7.81
C THR A 129 8.75 -20.10 7.39
N LEU A 130 9.48 -19.50 8.31
CA LEU A 130 10.45 -18.45 7.97
C LEU A 130 11.71 -19.05 7.36
N GLN A 131 12.16 -20.18 7.92
CA GLN A 131 13.30 -20.92 7.38
C GLN A 131 13.06 -21.36 5.93
N SER A 132 11.86 -21.87 5.59
CA SER A 132 11.55 -22.33 4.24
C SER A 132 11.54 -21.22 3.18
N HIS A 133 11.47 -19.95 3.59
CA HIS A 133 11.45 -18.79 2.71
C HIS A 133 12.68 -17.88 2.86
N ASN A 134 13.74 -18.37 3.51
CA ASN A 134 14.96 -17.60 3.80
C ASN A 134 14.68 -16.25 4.49
N VAL A 135 13.62 -16.20 5.31
CA VAL A 135 13.26 -15.00 6.06
C VAL A 135 13.98 -15.05 7.41
N PRO A 136 14.90 -14.12 7.69
CA PRO A 136 15.60 -14.06 8.97
C PRO A 136 14.64 -13.60 10.07
N CYS A 137 14.76 -14.19 11.26
CA CYS A 137 14.00 -13.79 12.45
C CYS A 137 14.90 -13.28 13.58
N HIS A 138 16.20 -13.15 13.33
CA HIS A 138 17.20 -12.64 14.27
C HIS A 138 18.22 -11.79 13.54
N CYS A 139 18.85 -10.90 14.30
CA CYS A 139 20.04 -10.20 13.86
C CYS A 139 21.32 -10.93 14.34
N PRO A 140 22.45 -10.81 13.62
CA PRO A 140 22.62 -10.10 12.36
C PRO A 140 21.98 -10.83 11.18
N VAL A 141 21.46 -10.05 10.22
CA VAL A 141 20.92 -10.58 8.97
C VAL A 141 22.03 -10.64 7.93
N ALA A 142 22.28 -11.81 7.37
CA ALA A 142 23.25 -11.98 6.28
C ALA A 142 22.68 -11.50 4.93
N PRO A 143 23.52 -11.10 3.97
CA PRO A 143 23.09 -10.83 2.60
C PRO A 143 22.32 -12.02 2.03
N ALA A 144 21.15 -11.75 1.44
CA ALA A 144 20.25 -12.78 0.96
C ALA A 144 19.26 -12.24 -0.07
N GLU A 145 18.79 -13.14 -0.93
CA GLU A 145 17.55 -12.95 -1.69
C GLU A 145 16.38 -13.50 -0.87
N ILE A 146 15.41 -12.64 -0.61
CA ILE A 146 14.20 -12.96 0.14
C ILE A 146 13.09 -13.16 -0.88
N ASN A 147 12.41 -14.31 -0.80
CA ASN A 147 11.27 -14.60 -1.66
C ASN A 147 10.14 -15.23 -0.85
N ILE A 148 9.12 -14.42 -0.60
CA ILE A 148 7.87 -14.80 0.01
C ILE A 148 6.88 -14.99 -1.14
N PRO A 149 6.48 -16.24 -1.47
CA PRO A 149 5.49 -16.47 -2.50
C PRO A 149 4.17 -15.83 -2.10
N THR A 150 3.28 -15.64 -3.08
CA THR A 150 1.94 -15.15 -2.80
C THR A 150 1.21 -16.15 -1.90
N ILE A 151 0.95 -15.73 -0.66
CA ILE A 151 0.22 -16.51 0.35
C ILE A 151 -1.00 -15.72 0.80
N THR A 152 -2.00 -16.43 1.30
CA THR A 152 -3.18 -15.83 1.92
C THR A 152 -3.12 -16.05 3.43
N LEU A 153 -3.26 -14.96 4.19
CA LEU A 153 -3.28 -14.92 5.64
C LEU A 153 -4.64 -14.40 6.10
N ASP A 154 -5.19 -14.98 7.17
CA ASP A 154 -6.42 -14.45 7.76
C ASP A 154 -6.10 -13.37 8.78
N ILE A 155 -6.53 -12.13 8.51
CA ILE A 155 -6.41 -11.03 9.47
C ILE A 155 -7.49 -11.23 10.56
N PRO A 156 -7.10 -11.39 11.83
CA PRO A 156 -8.06 -11.57 12.92
C PRO A 156 -8.83 -10.28 13.19
N LYS A 157 -9.95 -10.42 13.91
CA LYS A 157 -10.71 -9.27 14.40
C LYS A 157 -9.89 -8.54 15.46
N VAL A 158 -9.48 -7.32 15.16
CA VAL A 158 -8.75 -6.43 16.08
C VAL A 158 -9.63 -5.23 16.44
N GLN A 159 -9.50 -4.74 17.68
CA GLN A 159 -10.16 -3.50 18.09
C GLN A 159 -9.37 -2.33 17.50
N LEU A 160 -9.76 -1.86 16.32
CA LEU A 160 -9.17 -0.67 15.73
C LEU A 160 -9.85 0.57 16.33
N PRO A 161 -9.08 1.58 16.77
CA PRO A 161 -9.61 2.90 17.00
C PRO A 161 -10.42 3.40 15.80
N ALA A 162 -11.53 4.10 16.02
CA ALA A 162 -12.40 4.58 14.95
C ALA A 162 -11.66 5.47 13.91
N PHE A 163 -10.57 6.13 14.31
CA PHE A 163 -9.74 6.91 13.37
C PHE A 163 -9.00 6.03 12.34
N LEU A 164 -8.70 4.77 12.67
CA LEU A 164 -8.11 3.74 11.80
C LEU A 164 -9.15 2.96 10.98
N ALA A 165 -10.42 3.38 10.97
CA ALA A 165 -11.47 2.80 10.13
C ALA A 165 -11.19 2.91 8.62
N ASP A 166 -12.18 2.59 7.79
CA ASP A 166 -12.11 2.64 6.32
C ASP A 166 -11.38 3.86 5.77
N GLY A 167 -10.55 3.64 4.75
CA GLY A 167 -9.88 4.72 4.05
C GLY A 167 -8.67 4.31 3.22
N GLU A 168 -8.09 5.30 2.55
CA GLU A 168 -6.81 5.22 1.87
C GLU A 168 -5.68 5.64 2.83
N TYR A 169 -4.60 4.87 2.83
CA TYR A 169 -3.44 5.06 3.68
C TYR A 169 -2.18 5.09 2.84
N TRP A 170 -1.31 6.05 3.12
CA TRP A 170 0.04 6.10 2.58
C TRP A 170 1.00 5.72 3.70
N LEU A 171 1.94 4.82 3.41
CA LEU A 171 2.92 4.30 4.34
C LEU A 171 4.32 4.55 3.78
N GLN A 172 5.24 4.92 4.66
CA GLN A 172 6.66 4.91 4.38
C GLN A 172 7.40 4.26 5.55
N ILE A 173 8.34 3.38 5.23
CA ILE A 173 9.16 2.66 6.18
C ILE A 173 10.61 2.90 5.80
N LYS A 174 11.41 3.39 6.74
CA LYS A 174 12.87 3.52 6.61
C LYS A 174 13.55 2.65 7.65
N ALA A 175 14.51 1.84 7.22
CA ALA A 175 15.35 1.04 8.10
C ALA A 175 16.79 1.55 8.07
N SER A 176 17.44 1.61 9.23
CA SER A 176 18.84 2.05 9.34
C SER A 176 19.59 1.22 10.38
N SER A 177 20.85 0.92 10.10
CA SER A 177 21.79 0.25 11.02
C SER A 177 22.95 1.20 11.26
N GLY A 178 23.08 1.67 12.50
CA GLY A 178 23.99 2.77 12.82
C GLY A 178 23.65 4.05 12.04
N ALA A 179 24.59 4.55 11.24
CA ALA A 179 24.40 5.74 10.40
C ALA A 179 23.97 5.42 8.95
N GLU A 180 23.92 4.14 8.58
CA GLU A 180 23.61 3.71 7.22
C GLU A 180 22.12 3.43 7.06
N GLN A 181 21.48 4.04 6.06
CA GLN A 181 20.13 3.66 5.64
C GLN A 181 20.21 2.34 4.89
N ILE A 182 19.51 1.33 5.40
CA ILE A 182 19.48 -0.02 4.85
C ILE A 182 18.35 -0.17 3.84
N ALA A 183 17.20 0.45 4.09
CA ALA A 183 16.01 0.34 3.24
C ALA A 183 15.12 1.57 3.36
N CYS A 184 14.39 1.86 2.29
CA CYS A 184 13.28 2.80 2.27
C CYS A 184 12.22 2.26 1.32
N PHE A 185 11.05 1.99 1.86
CA PHE A 185 9.90 1.48 1.13
C PHE A 185 8.71 2.40 1.37
N SER A 186 7.89 2.63 0.36
CA SER A 186 6.61 3.33 0.53
C SER A 186 5.51 2.65 -0.27
N THR A 187 4.27 2.76 0.21
CA THR A 187 3.10 2.21 -0.48
C THR A 187 1.82 2.96 -0.16
N THR A 188 0.83 2.88 -1.04
CA THR A 188 -0.56 3.27 -0.75
C THR A 188 -1.45 2.03 -0.69
N ILE A 189 -2.26 1.93 0.37
CA ILE A 189 -3.20 0.81 0.57
C ILE A 189 -4.58 1.34 0.91
N ALA A 190 -5.61 0.60 0.52
CA ALA A 190 -6.98 0.82 0.98
C ALA A 190 -7.32 -0.20 2.07
N VAL A 191 -7.93 0.26 3.16
CA VAL A 191 -8.40 -0.59 4.27
C VAL A 191 -9.91 -0.49 4.39
N LYS A 192 -10.57 -1.62 4.65
CA LYS A 192 -11.99 -1.72 4.99
C LYS A 192 -12.18 -2.55 6.25
N ALA A 193 -12.68 -1.94 7.30
CA ALA A 193 -13.15 -2.58 8.52
C ALA A 193 -14.60 -3.06 8.31
N THR A 194 -14.85 -4.34 8.56
CA THR A 194 -16.18 -4.98 8.42
C THR A 194 -16.79 -5.36 9.76
#